data_AF-A0A369BHP3-F1
#
_entry.id   AF-A0A369BHP3-F1
#
_cell.length_a   1.000
_cell.length_b   1.000
_cell.length_c   1.000
_cell.angle_alpha   90.00
_cell.angle_beta   90.00
_cell.angle_gamma   90.00
#
_symmetry.space_group_name_H-M   'P 1'
#
loop_
_entity.id
_entity.type
_entity.pdbx_description
1 polymer ?
#
loop_
_entity_poly.entity_id
_entity_poly.type
_entity_poly.pdbx_seq_one_letter_code
_entity_poly.pdbx_strand_id
1 'polypeptide(L)'
;MANQIKLRALTIILYLVPILFVTILAKGLNYFLLSAGFMTVLLGLSMRLIPSYIGYRKDTDKFHSPIFIMMSGISLVLVAVM
;
A
#
# COMPACT_ATOMS: atom_id res chain seq x y z
N MET A 1 10.98 -1.46 23.67
CA MET A 1 11.05 -2.33 22.48
C MET A 1 9.74 -3.08 22.18
N ALA A 2 9.07 -3.71 23.16
CA ALA A 2 7.84 -4.48 22.93
C ALA A 2 6.69 -3.70 22.23
N ASN A 3 6.55 -2.40 22.51
CA ASN A 3 5.48 -1.58 21.93
C ASN A 3 5.64 -1.36 20.42
N GLN A 4 6.89 -1.22 19.94
CA GLN A 4 7.21 -1.05 18.51
C GLN A 4 6.90 -2.33 17.70
N ILE A 5 7.13 -3.51 18.29
CA ILE A 5 6.83 -4.80 17.66
C ILE A 5 5.31 -5.00 17.55
N LYS A 6 4.56 -4.66 18.61
CA LYS A 6 3.08 -4.71 18.59
C LYS A 6 2.48 -3.76 17.55
N LEU A 7 3.01 -2.54 17.44
CA LEU A 7 2.59 -1.57 16.42
C LEU A 7 2.86 -2.07 15.00
N ARG A 8 4.06 -2.62 14.73
CA ARG A 8 4.39 -3.21 13.43
C ARG A 8 3.49 -4.39 13.07
N ALA A 9 3.26 -5.30 14.02
CA ALA A 9 2.35 -6.43 13.83
C ALA A 9 0.92 -5.95 13.56
N LEU A 10 0.44 -4.93 14.29
CA LEU A 10 -0.87 -4.33 14.06
C LEU A 10 -0.97 -3.74 12.65
N THR A 11 0.04 -3.01 12.18
CA THR A 11 0.06 -2.45 10.81
C THR A 11 0.03 -3.55 9.75
N ILE A 12 0.78 -4.63 9.95
CA ILE A 12 0.78 -5.78 9.04
C ILE A 12 -0.61 -6.41 8.99
N ILE A 13 -1.23 -6.66 10.15
CA ILE A 13 -2.59 -7.22 10.23
C ILE A 13 -3.60 -6.29 9.56
N LEU A 14 -3.53 -4.99 9.81
CA LEU A 14 -4.43 -3.99 9.22
C LEU A 14 -4.33 -3.98 7.68
N TYR A 15 -3.15 -4.27 7.14
CA TYR A 15 -2.92 -4.36 5.70
C TYR A 15 -3.35 -5.72 5.13
N LEU A 16 -3.12 -6.82 5.87
CA LEU A 16 -3.44 -8.18 5.44
C LEU A 16 -4.94 -8.48 5.44
N VAL A 17 -5.71 -7.93 6.38
CA VAL A 17 -7.15 -8.16 6.51
C VAL A 17 -7.93 -7.76 5.24
N PRO A 18 -7.80 -6.54 4.69
CA PRO A 18 -8.51 -6.17 3.46
C PRO A 18 -8.05 -6.98 2.26
N ILE A 19 -6.76 -7.35 2.20
CA ILE A 19 -6.19 -8.25 1.20
C ILE A 19 -6.91 -9.60 1.24
N LEU A 20 -6.95 -10.26 2.41
CA LEU A 20 -7.60 -11.55 2.58
C LEU A 20 -9.11 -11.47 2.33
N PHE A 21 -9.75 -10.40 2.80
CA PHE A 21 -11.19 -10.20 2.60
C PHE A 21 -11.55 -10.10 1.12
N VAL A 22 -10.83 -9.29 0.34
CA VAL A 22 -11.04 -9.19 -1.12
C VAL A 22 -10.68 -10.50 -1.82
N THR A 23 -9.62 -11.19 -1.40
CA THR A 23 -9.22 -12.48 -2.00
C THR A 23 -10.29 -13.54 -1.81
N ILE A 24 -10.90 -13.62 -0.63
CA ILE A 24 -11.96 -14.59 -0.31
C ILE A 24 -13.27 -14.24 -1.03
N LEU A 25 -13.63 -12.96 -1.11
CA LEU A 25 -14.86 -12.50 -1.78
C LEU A 25 -14.79 -12.62 -3.31
N ALA A 26 -13.67 -12.26 -3.91
CA ALA A 26 -13.57 -12.15 -5.35
C ALA A 26 -13.30 -13.48 -6.06
N LYS A 27 -12.95 -14.55 -5.32
CA LYS A 27 -12.68 -15.92 -5.82
C LYS A 27 -11.72 -16.01 -7.01
N GLY A 28 -10.93 -14.96 -7.26
CA GLY A 28 -10.08 -14.82 -8.43
C GLY A 28 -8.87 -13.93 -8.14
N LEU A 29 -7.69 -14.42 -8.48
CA LEU A 29 -6.41 -13.71 -8.28
C LEU A 29 -6.38 -12.36 -9.00
N ASN A 30 -7.05 -12.24 -10.16
CA ASN A 30 -7.09 -11.00 -10.93
C ASN A 30 -7.78 -9.87 -10.17
N TYR A 31 -8.91 -10.13 -9.53
CA TYR A 31 -9.60 -9.11 -8.72
C TYR A 31 -8.82 -8.72 -7.46
N PHE A 32 -8.09 -9.67 -6.87
CA PHE A 32 -7.18 -9.39 -5.76
C PHE A 32 -6.02 -8.48 -6.20
N LEU A 33 -5.36 -8.81 -7.31
CA LEU A 33 -4.28 -8.01 -7.89
C LEU A 33 -4.77 -6.61 -8.27
N LEU A 34 -6.00 -6.52 -8.80
CA LEU A 34 -6.62 -5.26 -9.17
C LEU A 34 -6.92 -4.39 -7.95
N SER A 35 -7.47 -4.96 -6.87
CA SER A 35 -7.72 -4.18 -5.64
C SER A 35 -6.42 -3.77 -4.95
N ALA A 36 -5.42 -4.66 -4.91
CA ALA A 36 -4.10 -4.37 -4.34
C ALA A 36 -3.38 -3.29 -5.15
N GLY A 37 -3.46 -3.35 -6.48
CA GLY A 37 -2.93 -2.32 -7.39
C GLY A 37 -3.57 -0.96 -7.14
N PHE A 38 -4.92 -0.89 -7.12
CA PHE A 38 -5.64 0.36 -6.85
C PHE A 38 -5.31 0.95 -5.48
N MET A 39 -5.30 0.13 -4.42
CA MET A 39 -4.92 0.56 -3.07
C MET A 39 -3.49 1.12 -3.03
N THR A 40 -2.56 0.49 -3.74
CA THR A 40 -1.16 0.92 -3.81
C THR A 40 -1.00 2.24 -4.58
N VAL A 41 -1.72 2.43 -5.69
CA VAL A 41 -1.74 3.72 -6.42
C VAL A 41 -2.31 4.83 -5.53
N LEU A 42 -3.43 4.58 -4.84
CA LEU A 42 -4.06 5.52 -3.91
C LEU A 42 -3.13 5.89 -2.75
N LEU A 43 -2.39 4.92 -2.21
CA LEU A 43 -1.40 5.17 -1.17
C LEU A 43 -0.29 6.10 -1.65
N GLY A 44 0.26 5.84 -2.84
CA GLY A 44 1.26 6.73 -3.45
C GLY A 44 0.73 8.15 -3.72
N LEU A 45 -0.55 8.27 -4.11
CA LEU A 45 -1.24 9.55 -4.32
C LEU A 45 -1.45 10.31 -3.02
N SER A 46 -1.85 9.59 -1.97
CA SER A 46 -2.03 10.11 -0.62
C SER A 46 -0.70 10.62 -0.08
N MET A 47 0.39 9.86 -0.22
CA MET A 47 1.73 10.28 0.19
C MET A 47 2.24 11.52 -0.56
N ARG A 48 1.79 11.74 -1.80
CA ARG A 48 2.10 12.94 -2.58
C ARG A 48 1.27 14.16 -2.16
N LEU A 49 0.02 13.94 -1.75
CA LEU A 49 -0.94 15.01 -1.39
C LEU A 49 -0.89 15.39 0.10
N ILE A 50 -0.40 14.51 0.99
CA ILE A 50 -0.29 14.81 2.42
C ILE A 50 0.74 15.93 2.62
N PRO A 51 0.33 17.08 3.20
CA PRO A 51 1.25 18.18 3.45
C PRO A 51 2.31 17.77 4.47
N SER A 52 3.55 18.25 4.28
CA SER A 52 4.72 17.97 5.13
C SER A 52 4.56 18.33 6.62
N TYR A 53 3.41 18.85 7.04
CA TYR A 53 3.05 19.17 8.41
C TYR A 53 2.85 17.94 9.31
N ILE A 54 2.49 16.75 8.77
CA ILE A 54 2.25 15.53 9.57
C ILE A 54 3.56 14.78 9.95
N GLY A 55 4.70 15.47 9.98
CA GLY A 55 5.94 14.89 10.52
C GLY A 55 6.71 13.96 9.57
N TYR A 56 6.42 13.98 8.27
CA TYR A 56 7.31 13.39 7.26
C TYR A 56 8.57 14.25 7.15
N ARG A 57 9.62 13.90 7.91
CA ARG A 57 10.97 14.47 7.75
C ARG A 57 11.45 14.12 6.34
N LYS A 58 11.36 15.11 5.45
CA LYS A 58 11.73 15.06 4.03
C LYS A 58 13.20 14.59 3.81
N ASP A 59 14.05 14.74 4.82
CA ASP A 59 15.47 14.40 4.78
C ASP A 59 15.82 12.92 5.00
N THR A 60 14.93 12.11 5.57
CA THR A 60 15.22 10.70 5.87
C THR A 60 14.78 9.72 4.79
N ASP A 61 14.01 10.17 3.79
CA ASP A 61 13.28 9.27 2.88
C ASP A 61 13.77 9.33 1.43
N LYS A 62 15.09 9.24 1.24
CA LYS A 62 15.74 9.22 -0.09
C LYS A 62 15.33 8.03 -0.97
N PHE A 63 14.66 7.02 -0.42
CA PHE A 63 14.34 5.76 -1.11
C PHE A 63 12.84 5.42 -1.19
N HIS A 64 11.93 6.04 -0.40
CA HIS A 64 10.48 5.86 -0.59
C HIS A 64 9.89 7.02 -1.41
N SER A 65 10.36 7.18 -2.65
CA SER A 65 9.70 8.11 -3.55
C SER A 65 8.27 7.59 -3.78
N PRO A 66 7.22 8.40 -3.48
CA PRO A 66 5.82 8.00 -3.71
C PRO A 66 5.54 7.60 -5.16
N ILE A 67 6.41 8.02 -6.08
CA ILE A 67 6.43 7.61 -7.49
C ILE A 67 6.65 6.10 -7.65
N PHE A 68 7.59 5.50 -6.90
CA PHE A 68 7.83 4.05 -6.96
C PHE A 68 6.64 3.25 -6.44
N ILE A 69 5.98 3.75 -5.40
CA ILE A 69 4.76 3.15 -4.86
C ILE A 69 3.64 3.22 -5.92
N MET A 70 3.45 4.35 -6.59
CA MET A 70 2.51 4.45 -7.71
C MET A 70 2.86 3.49 -8.85
N MET A 71 4.13 3.40 -9.27
CA MET A 71 4.53 2.50 -10.36
C MET A 71 4.32 1.02 -10.03
N SER A 72 4.57 0.63 -8.79
CA SER A 72 4.25 -0.70 -8.28
C SER A 72 2.76 -1.00 -8.39
N GLY A 73 1.91 -0.07 -7.94
CA GLY A 73 0.45 -0.20 -8.05
C GLY A 73 -0.05 -0.31 -9.49
N ILE A 74 0.49 0.50 -10.41
CA ILE A 74 0.16 0.45 -11.84
C ILE A 74 0.58 -0.90 -12.45
N SER A 75 1.76 -1.42 -12.08
CA SER A 75 2.25 -2.72 -12.55
C SER A 75 1.32 -3.86 -12.09
N LEU A 76 0.85 -3.81 -10.84
CA LEU A 76 -0.14 -4.74 -10.29
C LEU A 76 -1.47 -4.70 -11.04
N VAL A 77 -1.96 -3.50 -11.39
CA VAL A 77 -3.18 -3.35 -12.21
C VAL A 77 -2.98 -3.92 -13.61
N LEU A 78 -1.82 -3.68 -14.25
CA LEU A 78 -1.52 -4.22 -15.57
C LEU A 78 -1.50 -5.76 -15.57
N VAL A 79 -0.84 -6.37 -14.58
CA VAL A 79 -0.80 -7.83 -14.42
C VAL A 79 -2.18 -8.42 -14.13
N ALA A 80 -3.07 -7.68 -13.47
CA ALA A 80 -4.44 -8.12 -13.21
C ALA A 80 -5.37 -8.09 -14.44
N VAL A 81 -5.04 -7.25 -15.43
CA VAL A 81 -5.86 -7.00 -16.62
C VAL A 81 -5.40 -7.82 -17.83
N MET A 82 -4.12 -8.21 -17.88
CA MET A 82 -3.59 -9.17 -18.87
C MET A 82 -4.12 -10.57 -18.62
#